data_AF-A0A8T4BCF6-F1
#
_entry.id   AF-A0A8T4BCF6-F1
#
_cell.length_a   1.000
_cell.length_b   1.000
_cell.length_c   1.000
_cell.angle_alpha   90.00
_cell.angle_beta   90.00
_cell.angle_gamma   90.00
#
_symmetry.space_group_name_H-M   'P 1'
#
loop_
_entity.id
_entity.type
_entity.pdbx_description
1 polymer ?
#
loop_
_entity_poly.entity_id
_entity_poly.type
_entity_poly.pdbx_seq_one_letter_code
_entity_poly.pdbx_strand_id
1 'polypeptide(L)' 'MTIKNTMIDALCWTPLASIIRYSRKRIINKTTSENYDVRRIRELLNKIMTAHGDMLS' A
#
# COMPACT_ATOMS: atom_id res chain seq x y z
N MET A 1 4.83 16.12 -10.58
CA MET A 1 5.32 14.97 -11.36
C MET A 1 6.84 15.09 -11.43
N THR A 2 7.60 14.20 -10.81
CA THR A 2 9.07 14.30 -10.75
C THR A 2 9.72 13.71 -12.01
N ILE A 3 10.89 14.20 -12.40
CA ILE A 3 11.64 13.78 -13.62
C ILE A 3 11.87 12.26 -13.68
N LYS A 4 11.93 11.57 -12.54
CA LYS A 4 12.03 10.10 -12.50
C LYS A 4 10.78 9.40 -13.04
N ASN A 5 9.59 9.96 -12.83
CA ASN A 5 8.35 9.36 -13.32
C ASN A 5 8.22 9.50 -14.83
N THR A 6 8.69 10.61 -15.42
CA THR A 6 8.63 10.82 -16.88
C THR A 6 9.55 9.86 -17.63
N MET A 7 10.74 9.54 -17.11
CA MET A 7 11.61 8.53 -17.70
C MET A 7 11.01 7.12 -17.62
N ILE A 8 10.43 6.77 -16.47
CA ILE A 8 9.76 5.46 -16.30
C ILE A 8 8.54 5.36 -17.22
N ASP A 9 7.77 6.44 -17.38
CA ASP A 9 6.63 6.48 -18.29
C ASP A 9 7.04 6.43 -19.77
N ALA A 10 8.18 7.02 -20.15
CA ALA A 10 8.74 6.88 -21.50
C ALA A 10 9.18 5.43 -21.78
N LEU A 11 9.81 4.77 -20.80
CA LEU A 11 10.21 3.38 -20.91
C LEU A 11 9.01 2.40 -20.96
N CYS A 12 7.82 2.81 -20.54
CA CYS A 12 6.58 2.05 -20.74
C CYS A 12 6.18 1.88 -22.23
N TRP A 13 6.82 2.59 -23.15
CA TRP A 13 6.64 2.48 -24.61
C TRP A 13 7.72 1.62 -25.28
N THR A 14 8.70 1.13 -24.52
CA THR A 14 9.79 0.29 -25.02
C THR A 14 9.49 -1.20 -24.80
N PRO A 15 10.25 -2.14 -25.40
CA PRO A 15 10.11 -3.57 -25.12
C PRO A 15 10.29 -3.94 -23.63
N LEU A 16 10.93 -3.08 -22.84
CA LEU A 16 11.09 -3.22 -21.38
C LEU A 16 9.83 -2.83 -20.59
N ALA A 17 8.75 -2.41 -21.25
CA ALA A 17 7.50 -2.01 -20.61
C ALA A 17 6.89 -3.08 -19.71
N SER A 18 7.03 -4.36 -20.07
CA SER A 18 6.54 -5.49 -19.26
C SER A 18 7.18 -5.51 -17.87
N ILE A 19 8.49 -5.31 -17.80
CA ILE A 19 9.28 -5.30 -16.56
C ILE A 19 8.90 -4.09 -15.69
N ILE A 20 8.72 -2.93 -16.30
CA ILE A 20 8.34 -1.70 -15.59
C ILE A 20 6.91 -1.78 -15.06
N ARG A 21 5.98 -2.31 -15.85
CA ARG A 21 4.61 -2.54 -15.39
C ARG A 21 4.57 -3.57 -14.26
N TYR A 22 5.37 -4.63 -14.35
CA TYR A 22 5.49 -5.62 -13.28
C TYR A 22 6.03 -5.03 -11.99
N SER A 23 7.12 -4.24 -12.05
CA SER A 23 7.70 -3.59 -10.88
C SER A 23 6.73 -2.60 -10.23
N ARG A 24 6.03 -1.78 -11.03
CA ARG A 24 4.98 -0.87 -10.55
C ARG A 24 3.85 -1.63 -9.87
N LYS A 25 3.36 -2.71 -10.48
CA LYS A 25 2.31 -3.56 -9.89
C LYS A 25 2.75 -4.20 -8.57
N ARG A 26 4.02 -4.64 -8.47
CA ARG A 26 4.58 -5.21 -7.24
C ARG A 26 4.61 -4.19 -6.10
N ILE A 27 5.04 -2.95 -6.38
CA ILE A 27 5.05 -1.86 -5.40
C ILE A 27 3.63 -1.57 -4.93
N ILE A 28 2.70 -1.40 -5.86
CA ILE A 28 1.28 -1.14 -5.55
C ILE A 28 0.72 -2.25 -4.67
N ASN A 29 0.90 -3.52 -5.05
CA ASN A 29 0.41 -4.65 -4.29
C ASN A 29 0.99 -4.70 -2.87
N LYS A 30 2.28 -4.40 -2.71
CA LYS A 30 2.93 -4.32 -1.39
C LYS A 30 2.31 -3.21 -0.54
N THR A 31 2.20 -2.00 -1.08
CA THR A 31 1.61 -0.86 -0.35
C THR A 31 0.14 -1.09 0.00
N THR A 32 -0.62 -1.76 -0.87
CA THR A 32 -2.03 -2.09 -0.60
C THR A 32 -2.16 -3.11 0.53
N SER A 33 -1.28 -4.11 0.59
CA SER A 33 -1.23 -5.08 1.70
C SER A 33 -0.89 -4.39 3.02
N GLU A 34 0.16 -3.55 3.04
CA GLU A 34 0.56 -2.81 4.23
C GLU A 34 -0.57 -1.90 4.75
N ASN A 35 -1.25 -1.19 3.85
CA ASN A 35 -2.39 -0.35 4.21
C ASN A 35 -3.58 -1.17 4.75
N TYR A 36 -3.83 -2.35 4.17
CA TYR A 36 -4.86 -3.26 4.65
C TYR A 36 -4.55 -3.75 6.07
N ASP A 37 -3.31 -4.13 6.33
CA ASP A 37 -2.87 -4.60 7.64
C ASP A 37 -2.92 -3.49 8.69
N VAL A 38 -2.49 -2.27 8.35
CA VAL A 38 -2.61 -1.10 9.24
C VAL A 38 -4.07 -0.84 9.59
N ARG A 39 -4.99 -0.90 8.62
CA ARG A 39 -6.43 -0.71 8.89
C ARG A 39 -6.95 -1.79 9.82
N ARG A 40 -6.61 -3.05 9.56
CA ARG A 40 -7.03 -4.19 10.38
C ARG A 40 -6.51 -4.09 11.82
N ILE A 41 -5.24 -3.71 11.99
CA ILE A 41 -4.62 -3.50 13.31
C ILE A 41 -5.34 -2.39 14.06
N ARG A 42 -5.67 -1.26 13.41
CA ARG A 42 -6.44 -0.17 14.03
C ARG A 42 -7.82 -0.62 14.48
N GLU A 43 -8.53 -1.40 13.66
CA GLU A 43 -9.84 -1.94 14.03
C GLU A 43 -9.76 -2.89 15.22
N LEU A 44 -8.73 -3.75 15.27
CA LEU A 44 -8.50 -4.65 16.39
C LEU A 44 -8.18 -3.89 17.68
N LEU A 45 -7.29 -2.90 17.60
CA LEU A 45 -6.95 -2.02 18.73
C LEU A 45 -8.19 -1.29 19.25
N ASN A 46 -9.01 -0.73 18.36
CA ASN A 46 -10.25 -0.08 18.74
C ASN A 46 -11.19 -1.06 19.45
N LYS A 47 -11.39 -2.27 18.92
CA LYS A 47 -12.24 -3.30 19.56
C LYS A 47 -11.74 -3.67 20.95
N ILE A 48 -10.43 -3.84 21.12
CA ILE A 48 -9.81 -4.12 22.41
C ILE A 48 -10.03 -2.96 23.38
N MET A 49 -9.81 -1.72 22.94
CA MET A 49 -10.04 -0.52 23.75
C MET A 49 -11.51 -0.36 24.13
N THR A 50 -12.46 -0.66 23.25
CA THR A 50 -13.89 -0.63 23.60
C THR A 50 -14.24 -1.72 24.60
N ALA A 51 -13.77 -2.95 24.38
CA ALA A 51 -14.06 -4.08 25.27
C ALA A 51 -13.42 -3.95 26.66
N HIS A 52 -12.23 -3.34 26.75
CA HIS A 52 -11.57 -3.08 28.05
C HIS A 52 -11.92 -1.72 28.65
N GLY A 53 -12.40 -0.77 27.85
CA GLY A 53 -12.94 0.50 28.32
C GLY A 53 -14.21 0.32 29.16
N ASP A 54 -15.08 -0.62 28.77
CA ASP A 54 -16.23 -1.06 29.59
C ASP A 54 -15.83 -1.74 30.91
N MET A 55 -14.60 -2.23 31.00
CA MET A 55 -14.08 -2.93 32.19
C MET A 55 -13.39 -1.98 33.19
N LEU A 56 -13.16 -0.72 32.80
CA LEU A 56 -12.54 0.34 33.60
C LEU A 56 -13.55 1.40 34.10
N SER A 57 -14.83 1.29 33.73
CA SER A 57 -15.94 2.06 34.31
C SER A 57 -16.60 1.31 35.45
#